data_AF-K1R087-F1
#
_entry.id   AF-K1R087-F1
#
_cell.length_a   1.000
_cell.length_b   1.000
_cell.length_c   1.000
_cell.angle_alpha   90.00
_cell.angle_beta   90.00
_cell.angle_gamma   90.00
#
_symmetry.space_group_name_H-M   'P 1'
#
loop_
_entity.id
_entity.type
_entity.pdbx_description
1 polymer ?
#
loop_
_entity_poly.entity_id
_entity_poly.type
_entity_poly.pdbx_seq_one_letter_code
_entity_poly.pdbx_strand_id
1 'polypeptide(L)'
;MLTVKFFTDYNQAFSKFELKMMELEVLKNEANKHVGRLNSLKMRYMDWFLRSQQSFLDSMKLIHILGGDLLPREINTIRNYKRVMRFSGQLPSNGTPRDGSQGKMFGFLMFWEELLMLKRDNDALYKKICDFCSSIRRLREPILKDEIDRLHQRLNLLLSEDFDFTSLSNDRHNLFTYRVALHDHRYHGLVSYIPYLLSIANKLCYWTSKLHIEFV
;
A
#
# COMPACT_ATOMS: atom_id res chain seq x y z
N MET A 1 25.90 -26.04 -48.80
CA MET A 1 24.65 -26.35 -48.06
C MET A 1 24.98 -27.40 -47.03
N LEU A 2 25.24 -26.99 -45.78
CA LEU A 2 25.47 -27.87 -44.64
C LEU A 2 24.26 -27.72 -43.71
N THR A 3 23.47 -28.76 -43.65
CA THR A 3 22.22 -28.83 -42.90
C THR A 3 22.52 -29.00 -41.41
N VAL A 4 22.07 -28.01 -40.65
CA VAL A 4 21.62 -28.03 -39.25
C VAL A 4 21.67 -29.41 -38.57
N LYS A 5 22.63 -29.59 -37.66
CA LYS A 5 22.57 -30.53 -36.53
C LYS A 5 23.09 -29.82 -35.27
N PHE A 6 22.27 -28.94 -34.71
CA PHE A 6 22.50 -28.36 -33.39
C PHE A 6 21.16 -28.13 -32.69
N PHE A 7 20.36 -29.18 -32.55
CA PHE A 7 19.21 -29.19 -31.63
C PHE A 7 18.89 -30.65 -31.32
N THR A 8 19.67 -31.24 -30.42
CA THR A 8 19.31 -32.44 -29.65
C THR A 8 20.42 -32.61 -28.62
N ASP A 9 20.02 -32.78 -27.36
CA ASP A 9 20.86 -33.07 -26.18
C ASP A 9 21.11 -31.91 -25.21
N TYR A 10 20.02 -31.39 -24.62
CA TYR A 10 20.03 -30.92 -23.23
C TYR A 10 18.74 -31.34 -22.53
N ASN A 11 18.53 -32.64 -22.37
CA ASN A 11 17.68 -33.18 -21.30
C ASN A 11 18.51 -33.29 -20.01
N GLN A 12 19.06 -32.16 -19.52
CA GLN A 12 19.55 -32.10 -18.15
C GLN A 12 18.33 -32.03 -17.24
N ALA A 13 17.97 -33.15 -16.61
CA ALA A 13 16.98 -33.15 -15.55
C ALA A 13 17.51 -32.26 -14.42
N PHE A 14 16.89 -31.10 -14.21
CA PHE A 14 17.24 -30.20 -13.12
C PHE A 14 17.21 -30.94 -11.77
N SER A 15 18.22 -30.70 -10.96
CA SER A 15 18.24 -31.14 -9.56
C SER A 15 17.08 -30.51 -8.79
N LYS A 16 16.64 -31.17 -7.71
CA LYS A 16 15.62 -30.62 -6.80
C LYS A 16 16.00 -29.23 -6.27
N PHE A 17 17.30 -28.97 -6.11
CA PHE A 17 17.82 -27.68 -5.67
C PHE A 17 17.64 -26.61 -6.75
N GLU A 18 18.01 -26.90 -8.00
CA GLU A 18 17.84 -25.96 -9.13
C GLU A 18 16.36 -25.62 -9.35
N LEU A 19 15.46 -26.60 -9.24
CA LEU A 19 14.02 -26.35 -9.32
C LEU A 19 13.53 -25.37 -8.24
N LYS A 20 14.02 -25.51 -6.99
CA LYS A 20 13.67 -24.59 -5.90
C LYS A 20 14.31 -23.22 -6.03
N MET A 21 15.52 -23.14 -6.58
CA MET A 21 16.14 -21.86 -6.92
C MET A 21 15.36 -21.12 -8.01
N MET A 22 14.90 -21.83 -9.04
CA MET A 22 14.03 -21.26 -10.07
C MET A 22 12.70 -20.76 -9.49
N GLU A 23 12.06 -21.55 -8.61
CA GLU A 23 10.83 -21.15 -7.91
C GLU A 23 11.05 -19.87 -7.07
N LEU A 24 12.15 -19.79 -6.33
CA LEU A 24 12.51 -18.60 -5.57
C LEU A 24 12.72 -17.39 -6.49
N GLU A 25 13.38 -17.56 -7.63
CA GLU A 25 13.63 -16.47 -8.58
C GLU A 25 12.31 -15.94 -9.18
N VAL A 26 11.34 -16.82 -9.42
CA VAL A 26 9.98 -16.41 -9.81
C VAL A 26 9.32 -15.56 -8.72
N LEU A 27 9.39 -15.97 -7.45
CA LEU A 27 8.84 -15.20 -6.32
C LEU A 27 9.50 -13.82 -6.18
N LYS A 28 10.83 -13.74 -6.35
CA LYS A 28 11.56 -12.47 -6.34
C LYS A 28 11.13 -11.55 -7.48
N ASN A 29 10.95 -12.12 -8.67
CA ASN A 29 10.47 -11.37 -9.83
C ASN A 29 9.04 -10.84 -9.63
N GLU A 30 8.15 -11.64 -9.03
CA GLU A 30 6.80 -11.19 -8.65
C GLU A 30 6.87 -10.06 -7.61
N ALA A 31 7.70 -10.20 -6.57
CA ALA A 31 7.90 -9.17 -5.57
C ALA A 31 8.41 -7.85 -6.18
N ASN A 32 9.40 -7.91 -7.07
CA ASN A 32 9.94 -6.74 -7.75
C ASN A 32 8.90 -6.05 -8.65
N LYS A 33 8.09 -6.82 -9.38
CA LYS A 33 6.97 -6.27 -10.16
C LYS A 33 5.95 -5.56 -9.25
N HIS A 34 5.66 -6.15 -8.08
CA HIS A 34 4.74 -5.58 -7.12
C HIS A 34 5.27 -4.26 -6.51
N VAL A 35 6.58 -4.19 -6.20
CA VAL A 35 7.25 -2.93 -5.78
C VAL A 35 7.05 -1.82 -6.82
N GLY A 36 7.18 -2.14 -8.12
CA GLY A 36 6.94 -1.17 -9.20
C GLY A 36 5.53 -0.56 -9.14
N ARG A 37 4.51 -1.39 -8.88
CA ARG A 37 3.11 -0.94 -8.76
C ARG A 37 2.88 -0.11 -7.50
N LEU A 38 3.42 -0.53 -6.35
CA LEU A 38 3.36 0.23 -5.09
C LEU A 38 4.01 1.60 -5.23
N ASN A 39 5.18 1.68 -5.88
CA ASN A 39 5.87 2.94 -6.13
C ASN A 39 5.11 3.84 -7.11
N SER A 40 4.49 3.27 -8.15
CA SER A 40 3.61 4.03 -9.05
C SER A 40 2.43 4.66 -8.30
N LEU A 41 1.77 3.90 -7.41
CA LEU A 41 0.69 4.44 -6.58
C LEU A 41 1.20 5.54 -5.64
N LYS A 42 2.35 5.34 -5.01
CA LYS A 42 2.99 6.35 -4.15
C LYS A 42 3.28 7.65 -4.91
N MET A 43 3.86 7.56 -6.10
CA MET A 43 4.20 8.74 -6.91
C MET A 43 2.94 9.51 -7.35
N ARG A 44 1.90 8.80 -7.80
CA ARG A 44 0.61 9.43 -8.13
C ARG A 44 -0.04 10.07 -6.91
N TYR A 45 0.03 9.44 -5.74
CA TYR A 45 -0.45 10.03 -4.50
C TYR A 45 0.30 11.33 -4.17
N MET A 46 1.62 11.32 -4.28
CA MET A 46 2.44 12.51 -4.01
C MET A 46 2.13 13.66 -4.99
N ASP A 47 1.99 13.38 -6.29
CA ASP A 47 1.60 14.40 -7.28
C ASP A 47 0.18 14.94 -7.00
N TRP A 48 -0.78 14.06 -6.73
CA TRP A 48 -2.13 14.46 -6.33
C TRP A 48 -2.12 15.33 -5.09
N PHE A 49 -1.39 14.93 -4.05
CA PHE A 49 -1.27 15.67 -2.80
C PHE A 49 -0.71 17.08 -3.07
N LEU A 50 0.38 17.20 -3.83
CA LEU A 50 0.98 18.49 -4.15
C LEU A 50 0.03 19.45 -4.89
N ARG A 51 -0.84 18.92 -5.77
CA ARG A 51 -1.78 19.74 -6.55
C ARG A 51 -3.09 20.03 -5.83
N SER A 52 -3.56 19.08 -5.03
CA SER A 52 -4.96 19.03 -4.59
C SER A 52 -5.15 19.16 -3.09
N GLN A 53 -4.10 19.02 -2.28
CA GLN A 53 -4.15 18.97 -0.81
C GLN A 53 -5.00 20.10 -0.22
N GLN A 54 -4.73 21.36 -0.59
CA GLN A 54 -5.44 22.50 0.02
C GLN A 54 -6.94 22.42 -0.26
N SER A 55 -7.31 22.21 -1.53
CA SER A 55 -8.73 22.11 -1.92
C SER A 55 -9.44 20.90 -1.30
N PHE A 56 -8.72 19.79 -1.11
CA PHE A 56 -9.19 18.61 -0.39
C PHE A 56 -9.47 18.94 1.08
N LEU A 57 -8.49 19.51 1.80
CA LEU A 57 -8.62 19.87 3.21
C LEU A 57 -9.72 20.91 3.44
N ASP A 58 -9.84 21.91 2.58
CA ASP A 58 -10.89 22.93 2.71
C ASP A 58 -12.28 22.34 2.47
N SER A 59 -12.40 21.36 1.57
CA SER A 59 -13.64 20.60 1.40
C SER A 59 -14.00 19.82 2.68
N MET A 60 -13.04 19.17 3.32
CA MET A 60 -13.27 18.48 4.60
C MET A 60 -13.79 19.44 5.68
N LYS A 61 -13.15 20.61 5.81
CA LYS A 61 -13.53 21.63 6.80
C LYS A 61 -14.93 22.15 6.55
N LEU A 62 -15.24 22.49 5.30
CA LEU A 62 -16.54 23.02 4.91
C LEU A 62 -17.67 22.04 5.23
N ILE A 63 -17.46 20.75 4.92
CA ILE A 63 -18.43 19.70 5.22
C ILE A 63 -18.58 19.49 6.73
N HIS A 64 -17.50 19.56 7.51
CA HIS A 64 -17.57 19.51 8.97
C HIS A 64 -18.37 20.69 9.56
N ILE A 65 -18.19 21.91 9.04
CA ILE A 65 -18.96 23.07 9.47
C ILE A 65 -20.45 22.88 9.18
N LEU A 66 -20.79 22.35 8.00
CA LEU A 66 -22.17 22.14 7.59
C LEU A 66 -22.84 20.95 8.29
N GLY A 67 -22.07 19.90 8.59
CA GLY A 67 -22.59 18.70 9.25
C GLY A 67 -22.77 18.85 10.76
N GLY A 68 -22.02 19.76 11.40
CA GLY A 68 -22.13 19.99 12.85
C GLY A 68 -22.03 18.67 13.64
N ASP A 69 -23.00 18.45 14.54
CA ASP A 69 -23.04 17.26 15.41
C ASP A 69 -23.43 15.95 14.67
N LEU A 70 -23.81 16.00 13.39
CA LEU A 70 -24.14 14.81 12.61
C LEU A 70 -22.89 14.03 12.15
N LEU A 71 -21.73 14.68 12.18
CA LEU A 71 -20.44 14.16 11.74
C LEU A 71 -19.50 13.92 12.91
N PRO A 72 -18.55 12.97 12.78
CA PRO A 72 -17.53 12.79 13.79
C PRO A 72 -16.68 14.06 13.91
N ARG A 73 -16.38 14.47 15.15
CA ARG A 73 -15.56 15.67 15.43
C ARG A 73 -14.16 15.55 14.83
N GLU A 74 -13.63 14.33 14.83
CA GLU A 74 -12.31 14.00 14.31
C GLU A 74 -12.40 12.97 13.19
N ILE A 75 -11.48 13.08 12.24
CA ILE A 75 -11.35 12.14 11.13
C ILE A 75 -10.07 11.36 11.34
N ASN A 76 -10.13 10.43 12.28
CA ASN A 76 -9.01 9.59 12.72
C ASN A 76 -9.02 8.19 12.10
N THR A 77 -10.09 7.81 11.38
CA THR A 77 -10.25 6.50 10.73
C THR A 77 -10.80 6.64 9.31
N ILE A 78 -10.61 5.60 8.48
CA ILE A 78 -11.19 5.57 7.13
C ILE A 78 -12.71 5.49 7.19
N ARG A 79 -13.26 4.80 8.19
CA ARG A 79 -14.71 4.77 8.41
C ARG A 79 -15.27 6.18 8.63
N ASN A 80 -14.65 6.96 9.51
CA ASN A 80 -15.06 8.34 9.77
C ASN A 80 -14.93 9.20 8.51
N TYR A 81 -13.82 9.07 7.78
CA TYR A 81 -13.63 9.76 6.50
C TYR A 81 -14.71 9.41 5.46
N LYS A 82 -15.03 8.11 5.27
CA LYS A 82 -16.09 7.64 4.36
C LYS A 82 -17.47 8.21 4.76
N ARG A 83 -17.76 8.34 6.06
CA ARG A 83 -19.00 8.96 6.55
C ARG A 83 -19.10 10.42 6.17
N VAL A 84 -18.04 11.21 6.38
CA VAL A 84 -17.99 12.63 5.99
C VAL A 84 -18.14 12.78 4.47
N MET A 85 -17.51 11.91 3.68
CA MET A 85 -17.63 11.91 2.21
C MET A 85 -19.03 11.57 1.72
N ARG A 86 -19.70 10.61 2.35
CA ARG A 86 -21.08 10.25 1.99
C ARG A 86 -22.03 11.40 2.32
N PHE A 87 -21.86 12.04 3.47
CA PHE A 87 -22.66 13.18 3.86
C PHE A 87 -22.53 14.34 2.88
N SER A 88 -21.33 14.61 2.36
CA SER A 88 -21.13 15.69 1.39
C SER A 88 -21.91 15.49 0.08
N GLY A 89 -22.13 14.24 -0.34
CA GLY A 89 -22.96 13.91 -1.51
C GLY A 89 -24.47 13.95 -1.27
N GLN A 90 -24.92 14.09 -0.03
CA GLN A 90 -26.34 14.18 0.33
C GLN A 90 -26.83 15.63 0.45
N LEU A 91 -25.90 16.60 0.46
CA LEU A 91 -26.25 18.01 0.56
C LEU A 91 -26.87 18.49 -0.76
N PRO A 92 -27.99 19.25 -0.72
CA PRO A 92 -28.59 19.78 -1.92
C PRO A 92 -27.67 20.78 -2.61
N SER A 93 -27.52 20.64 -3.92
CA SER A 93 -26.73 21.59 -4.73
C SER A 93 -27.38 22.97 -4.73
N ASN A 94 -26.59 24.01 -4.50
CA ASN A 94 -27.07 25.39 -4.44
C ASN A 94 -26.12 26.42 -5.08
N GLY A 95 -25.19 25.96 -5.93
CA GLY A 95 -24.22 26.80 -6.62
C GLY A 95 -23.06 27.29 -5.73
N THR A 96 -22.87 26.69 -4.56
CA THR A 96 -21.81 27.11 -3.62
C THR A 96 -20.55 26.26 -3.79
N PRO A 97 -19.38 26.72 -3.32
CA PRO A 97 -18.13 25.94 -3.42
C PRO A 97 -18.20 24.53 -2.84
N ARG A 98 -19.21 24.24 -1.99
CA ARG A 98 -19.44 22.93 -1.38
C ARG A 98 -19.85 21.86 -2.37
N ASP A 99 -20.47 22.23 -3.50
CA ASP A 99 -21.07 21.28 -4.45
C ASP A 99 -19.99 20.40 -5.12
N GLY A 100 -18.75 20.88 -5.19
CA GLY A 100 -17.59 20.10 -5.67
C GLY A 100 -16.86 19.30 -4.57
N SER A 101 -17.27 19.40 -3.30
CA SER A 101 -16.52 18.81 -2.17
C SER A 101 -16.45 17.29 -2.26
N GLN A 102 -17.54 16.64 -2.65
CA GLN A 102 -17.58 15.18 -2.76
C GLN A 102 -16.54 14.66 -3.76
N GLY A 103 -16.42 15.29 -4.93
CA GLY A 103 -15.44 14.90 -5.94
C GLY A 103 -13.99 15.11 -5.47
N LYS A 104 -13.71 16.25 -4.82
CA LYS A 104 -12.39 16.54 -4.24
C LYS A 104 -12.02 15.52 -3.16
N MET A 105 -12.98 15.16 -2.32
CA MET A 105 -12.79 14.13 -1.31
C MET A 105 -12.55 12.77 -1.95
N PHE A 106 -13.39 12.37 -2.91
CA PHE A 106 -13.30 11.08 -3.60
C PHE A 106 -11.91 10.79 -4.19
N GLY A 107 -11.16 11.82 -4.58
CA GLY A 107 -9.76 11.69 -5.00
C GLY A 107 -8.89 10.92 -3.99
N PHE A 108 -9.02 11.17 -2.68
CA PHE A 108 -8.30 10.41 -1.66
C PHE A 108 -8.79 8.96 -1.57
N LEU A 109 -10.11 8.74 -1.67
CA LEU A 109 -10.70 7.39 -1.59
C LEU A 109 -10.22 6.49 -2.74
N MET A 110 -10.01 7.05 -3.93
CA MET A 110 -9.44 6.30 -5.06
C MET A 110 -8.09 5.66 -4.73
N PHE A 111 -7.21 6.38 -4.03
CA PHE A 111 -5.91 5.84 -3.60
C PHE A 111 -6.07 4.76 -2.53
N TRP A 112 -7.05 4.90 -1.64
CA TRP A 112 -7.37 3.89 -0.63
C TRP A 112 -7.85 2.58 -1.28
N GLU A 113 -8.80 2.65 -2.21
CA GLU A 113 -9.32 1.47 -2.89
C GLU A 113 -8.24 0.78 -3.74
N GLU A 114 -7.38 1.56 -4.41
CA GLU A 114 -6.25 0.99 -5.16
C GLU A 114 -5.20 0.33 -4.24
N LEU A 115 -4.95 0.91 -3.06
CA LEU A 115 -4.10 0.29 -2.04
C LEU A 115 -4.68 -1.06 -1.57
N LEU A 116 -6.00 -1.15 -1.37
CA LEU A 116 -6.67 -2.41 -1.00
C LEU A 116 -6.52 -3.47 -2.09
N MET A 117 -6.57 -3.08 -3.37
CA MET A 117 -6.29 -4.01 -4.47
C MET A 117 -4.84 -4.51 -4.43
N LEU A 118 -3.87 -3.60 -4.28
CA LEU A 118 -2.46 -3.99 -4.16
C LEU A 118 -2.21 -4.87 -2.93
N LYS A 119 -2.92 -4.63 -1.84
CA LYS A 119 -2.85 -5.48 -0.65
C LYS A 119 -3.27 -6.92 -0.95
N ARG A 120 -4.33 -7.14 -1.72
CA ARG A 120 -4.77 -8.49 -2.10
C ARG A 120 -3.71 -9.22 -2.92
N ASP A 121 -3.05 -8.52 -3.83
CA ASP A 121 -1.94 -9.07 -4.60
C ASP A 121 -0.75 -9.42 -3.69
N ASN A 122 -0.47 -8.58 -2.69
CA ASN A 122 0.54 -8.84 -1.67
C ASN A 122 0.17 -10.07 -0.81
N ASP A 123 -1.09 -10.26 -0.45
CA ASP A 123 -1.56 -11.46 0.26
C ASP A 123 -1.37 -12.74 -0.54
N ALA A 124 -1.66 -12.69 -1.84
CA ALA A 124 -1.44 -13.81 -2.73
C ALA A 124 0.06 -14.15 -2.82
N LEU A 125 0.94 -13.14 -2.94
CA LEU A 125 2.38 -13.33 -2.92
C LEU A 125 2.86 -13.90 -1.58
N TYR A 126 2.40 -13.35 -0.46
CA TYR A 126 2.74 -13.82 0.89
C TYR A 126 2.39 -15.29 1.10
N LYS A 127 1.23 -15.73 0.61
CA LYS A 127 0.84 -17.14 0.66
C LYS A 127 1.84 -18.03 -0.08
N LYS A 128 2.22 -17.65 -1.32
CA LYS A 128 3.23 -18.38 -2.09
C LYS A 128 4.59 -18.44 -1.36
N ILE A 129 4.99 -17.37 -0.69
CA ILE A 129 6.22 -17.35 0.12
C ILE A 129 6.13 -18.34 1.27
N CYS A 130 5.00 -18.38 1.99
CA CYS A 130 4.79 -19.33 3.08
C CYS A 130 4.84 -20.78 2.59
N ASP A 131 4.19 -21.07 1.47
CA ASP A 131 4.20 -22.39 0.84
C ASP A 131 5.63 -22.78 0.42
N PHE A 132 6.37 -21.85 -0.20
CA PHE A 132 7.77 -22.05 -0.58
C PHE A 132 8.67 -22.32 0.64
N CYS A 133 8.60 -21.49 1.67
CA CYS A 133 9.38 -21.65 2.89
C CYS A 133 9.10 -22.97 3.60
N SER A 134 7.84 -23.45 3.56
CA SER A 134 7.46 -24.75 4.13
C SER A 134 7.98 -25.93 3.30
N SER A 135 8.26 -25.72 2.01
CA SER A 135 8.71 -26.75 1.08
C SER A 135 10.23 -26.97 1.05
N ILE A 136 11.00 -26.08 1.68
CA ILE A 136 12.46 -26.15 1.74
C ILE A 136 12.93 -26.53 3.14
N ARG A 137 14.11 -27.13 3.24
CA ARG A 137 14.67 -27.53 4.54
C ARG A 137 15.14 -26.33 5.36
N ARG A 138 15.83 -25.37 4.72
CA ARG A 138 16.40 -24.21 5.42
C ARG A 138 16.61 -23.02 4.49
N LEU A 139 16.27 -21.84 5.00
CA LEU A 139 16.69 -20.55 4.43
C LEU A 139 18.08 -20.20 4.96
N ARG A 140 18.87 -19.51 4.14
CA ARG A 140 20.16 -18.97 4.56
C ARG A 140 20.01 -17.98 5.71
N GLU A 141 18.98 -17.15 5.67
CA GLU A 141 18.68 -16.13 6.68
C GLU A 141 17.20 -16.25 7.12
N PRO A 142 16.89 -17.13 8.10
CA PRO A 142 15.52 -17.34 8.56
C PRO A 142 14.84 -16.07 9.08
N ILE A 143 15.61 -15.16 9.68
CA ILE A 143 15.15 -13.87 10.23
C ILE A 143 14.42 -13.02 9.17
N LEU A 144 14.78 -13.17 7.88
CA LEU A 144 14.09 -12.47 6.81
C LEU A 144 12.64 -12.90 6.67
N LYS A 145 12.34 -14.20 6.86
CA LYS A 145 10.96 -14.70 6.87
C LYS A 145 10.20 -14.15 8.06
N ASP A 146 10.82 -14.12 9.24
CA ASP A 146 10.20 -13.57 10.45
C ASP A 146 9.83 -12.08 10.26
N GLU A 147 10.72 -11.29 9.63
CA GLU A 147 10.46 -9.89 9.34
C GLU A 147 9.36 -9.72 8.27
N ILE A 148 9.31 -10.59 7.25
CA ILE A 148 8.22 -10.61 6.27
C ILE A 148 6.88 -10.88 6.97
N ASP A 149 6.82 -11.87 7.86
CA ASP A 149 5.62 -12.25 8.61
C ASP A 149 5.16 -11.12 9.52
N ARG A 150 6.10 -10.49 10.23
CA ARG A 150 5.84 -9.34 11.08
C ARG A 150 5.30 -8.17 10.29
N LEU A 151 5.89 -7.85 9.14
CA LEU A 151 5.42 -6.76 8.27
C LEU A 151 4.05 -7.05 7.68
N HIS A 152 3.78 -8.30 7.30
CA HIS A 152 2.47 -8.73 6.78
C HIS A 152 1.38 -8.58 7.84
N GLN A 153 1.61 -9.11 9.04
CA GLN A 153 0.70 -8.98 10.17
C GLN A 153 0.46 -7.51 10.53
N ARG A 154 1.54 -6.72 10.61
CA ARG A 154 1.45 -5.28 10.87
C ARG A 154 0.61 -4.58 9.80
N LEU A 155 0.82 -4.88 8.52
CA LEU A 155 0.04 -4.29 7.43
C LEU A 155 -1.45 -4.65 7.52
N ASN A 156 -1.80 -5.89 7.91
CA ASN A 156 -3.19 -6.32 8.13
C ASN A 156 -3.87 -5.54 9.25
N LEU A 157 -3.19 -5.39 10.39
CA LEU A 157 -3.72 -4.65 11.53
C LEU A 157 -3.95 -3.19 11.18
N LEU A 158 -2.97 -2.59 10.51
CA LEU A 158 -3.03 -1.19 10.14
C LEU A 158 -4.09 -0.91 9.09
N LEU A 159 -4.33 -1.80 8.12
CA LEU A 159 -5.33 -1.58 7.05
C LEU A 159 -6.80 -1.66 7.49
N SER A 160 -7.08 -1.91 8.77
CA SER A 160 -8.44 -1.86 9.30
C SER A 160 -9.09 -0.48 9.04
N GLU A 161 -10.37 -0.47 8.66
CA GLU A 161 -11.10 0.79 8.50
C GLU A 161 -11.23 1.59 9.80
N ASP A 162 -11.07 0.91 10.95
CA ASP A 162 -11.14 1.46 12.31
C ASP A 162 -9.78 1.81 12.90
N PHE A 163 -8.69 1.60 12.15
CA PHE A 163 -7.37 1.97 12.64
C PHE A 163 -7.28 3.48 12.87
N ASP A 164 -6.91 3.87 14.09
CA ASP A 164 -6.70 5.27 14.45
C ASP A 164 -5.33 5.75 13.96
N PHE A 165 -5.34 6.54 12.89
CA PHE A 165 -4.14 7.07 12.26
C PHE A 165 -3.66 8.42 12.82
N THR A 166 -4.21 8.92 13.93
CA THR A 166 -3.73 10.16 14.57
C THR A 166 -2.26 10.08 15.00
N SER A 167 -1.82 8.89 15.41
CA SER A 167 -0.45 8.63 15.86
C SER A 167 0.60 8.56 14.73
N LEU A 168 0.19 8.59 13.46
CA LEU A 168 1.09 8.39 12.32
C LEU A 168 1.90 9.62 11.91
N SER A 169 1.63 10.80 12.47
CA SER A 169 2.21 12.08 12.01
C SER A 169 3.74 12.20 12.18
N ASN A 170 4.36 11.36 13.02
CA ASN A 170 5.75 11.51 13.42
C ASN A 170 6.74 10.59 12.71
N ASP A 171 6.30 9.82 11.70
CA ASP A 171 7.21 8.92 10.97
C ASP A 171 8.04 9.68 9.92
N ARG A 172 9.32 9.29 9.73
CA ARG A 172 10.24 9.87 8.74
C ARG A 172 9.72 9.71 7.31
N HIS A 173 8.82 8.76 7.07
CA HIS A 173 8.15 8.61 5.77
C HIS A 173 7.07 9.66 5.51
N ASN A 174 6.67 10.42 6.54
CA ASN A 174 5.61 11.42 6.51
C ASN A 174 6.13 12.86 6.57
N LEU A 175 7.44 13.10 6.40
CA LEU A 175 8.00 14.47 6.40
C LEU A 175 7.35 15.42 5.37
N PHE A 176 6.72 14.87 4.32
CA PHE A 176 5.99 15.69 3.35
C PHE A 176 4.75 16.38 3.95
N THR A 177 4.21 15.87 5.06
CA THR A 177 3.06 16.47 5.75
C THR A 177 3.40 17.74 6.50
N TYR A 178 4.69 18.09 6.66
CA TYR A 178 5.08 19.43 7.12
C TYR A 178 4.66 20.56 6.17
N ARG A 179 4.22 20.23 4.95
CA ARG A 179 3.60 21.18 4.02
C ARG A 179 2.15 21.52 4.39
N VAL A 180 1.50 20.72 5.24
CA VAL A 180 0.18 21.03 5.78
C VAL A 180 0.33 22.15 6.80
N ALA A 181 -0.55 23.14 6.74
CA ALA A 181 -0.52 24.26 7.66
C ALA A 181 -0.77 23.80 9.12
N LEU A 182 -0.16 24.47 10.10
CA LEU A 182 -0.25 24.09 11.52
C LEU A 182 -1.69 24.01 12.05
N HIS A 183 -2.60 24.86 11.54
CA HIS A 183 -4.01 24.83 11.93
C HIS A 183 -4.78 23.60 11.39
N ASP A 184 -4.19 22.86 10.46
CA ASP A 184 -4.74 21.65 9.84
C ASP A 184 -4.13 20.35 10.37
N HIS A 185 -3.37 20.42 11.48
CA HIS A 185 -2.66 19.28 12.05
C HIS A 185 -3.55 18.06 12.34
N ARG A 186 -4.84 18.29 12.65
CA ARG A 186 -5.83 17.21 12.84
C ARG A 186 -6.02 16.30 11.63
N TYR A 187 -5.66 16.76 10.43
CA TYR A 187 -5.73 15.99 9.19
C TYR A 187 -4.40 15.35 8.79
N HIS A 188 -3.30 15.57 9.54
CA HIS A 188 -1.99 15.00 9.23
C HIS A 188 -2.02 13.48 9.16
N GLY A 189 -2.70 12.84 10.11
CA GLY A 189 -2.85 11.38 10.13
C GLY A 189 -3.49 10.88 8.84
N LEU A 190 -4.60 11.50 8.42
CA LEU A 190 -5.34 11.12 7.20
C LEU A 190 -4.45 11.19 5.95
N VAL A 191 -3.76 12.31 5.76
CA VAL A 191 -2.93 12.50 4.57
C VAL A 191 -1.61 11.72 4.62
N SER A 192 -1.14 11.33 5.81
CA SER A 192 0.02 10.45 6.01
C SER A 192 -0.28 8.98 5.76
N TYR A 193 -1.55 8.60 5.90
CA TYR A 193 -1.91 7.20 6.12
C TYR A 193 -1.57 6.31 4.92
N ILE A 194 -1.94 6.71 3.71
CA ILE A 194 -1.66 5.95 2.48
C ILE A 194 -0.14 5.80 2.24
N PRO A 195 0.67 6.88 2.25
CA PRO A 195 2.12 6.76 2.12
C PRO A 195 2.78 5.89 3.20
N TYR A 196 2.29 5.95 4.43
CA TYR A 196 2.77 5.11 5.52
C TYR A 196 2.53 3.63 5.24
N LEU A 197 1.30 3.25 4.85
CA LEU A 197 0.97 1.86 4.50
C LEU A 197 1.76 1.37 3.28
N LEU A 198 1.93 2.21 2.26
CA LEU A 198 2.75 1.91 1.08
C LEU A 198 4.22 1.67 1.46
N SER A 199 4.74 2.37 2.47
CA SER A 199 6.11 2.16 2.95
C SER A 199 6.30 0.76 3.57
N ILE A 200 5.29 0.28 4.31
CA ILE A 200 5.31 -1.05 4.94
C ILE A 200 5.19 -2.13 3.85
N ALA A 201 4.24 -1.97 2.92
CA ALA A 201 4.06 -2.89 1.79
C ALA A 201 5.33 -3.01 0.93
N ASN A 202 6.00 -1.88 0.65
CA ASN A 202 7.28 -1.89 -0.07
C ASN A 202 8.39 -2.62 0.69
N LYS A 203 8.49 -2.43 2.01
CA LYS A 203 9.49 -3.13 2.85
C LYS A 203 9.27 -4.64 2.81
N LEU A 204 8.02 -5.10 2.86
CA LEU A 204 7.67 -6.53 2.75
C LEU A 204 8.18 -7.13 1.43
N CYS A 205 7.87 -6.48 0.29
CA CYS A 205 8.32 -6.98 -1.01
C CYS A 205 9.84 -6.87 -1.18
N TYR A 206 10.47 -5.83 -0.62
CA TYR A 206 11.92 -5.72 -0.58
C TYR A 206 12.55 -6.91 0.14
N TRP A 207 12.09 -7.26 1.35
CA TRP A 207 12.64 -8.40 2.08
C TRP A 207 12.39 -9.73 1.38
N THR A 208 11.24 -9.87 0.72
CA THR A 208 10.95 -11.02 -0.15
C THR A 208 12.02 -11.17 -1.25
N SER A 209 12.41 -10.07 -1.89
CA SER A 209 13.46 -10.08 -2.93
C SER A 209 14.83 -10.54 -2.40
N LYS A 210 15.06 -10.46 -1.08
CA LYS A 210 16.32 -10.80 -0.41
C LYS A 210 16.37 -12.22 0.16
N LEU A 211 15.33 -13.03 -0.02
CA LEU A 211 15.35 -14.42 0.42
C LEU A 211 16.41 -15.24 -0.32
N HIS A 212 17.09 -16.15 0.38
CA HIS A 212 18.08 -17.05 -0.19
C HIS A 212 17.96 -18.45 0.44
N ILE A 213 18.12 -19.50 -0.36
CA ILE A 213 18.17 -20.89 0.12
C ILE A 213 19.58 -21.17 0.64
N GLU A 214 19.70 -21.94 1.72
CA GLU A 214 21.00 -22.45 2.17
C GLU A 214 21.49 -23.54 1.20
N PHE A 215 22.73 -23.45 0.73
CA PHE A 215 23.37 -24.53 -0.01
C PHE A 215 23.69 -25.66 0.98
N VAL A 216 23.14 -26.85 0.74
CA VAL A 216 23.46 -28.08 1.48
C VAL A 216 24.35 -28.95 0.61
#